data_AF-A0AAW0KNZ5-F1
#
_entry.id   AF-A0AAW0KNZ5-F1
#
_cell.length_a   1.000
_cell.length_b   1.000
_cell.length_c   1.000
_cell.angle_alpha   90.00
_cell.angle_beta   90.00
_cell.angle_gamma   90.00
#
_symmetry.space_group_name_H-M   'P 1'
#
loop_
_entity.id
_entity.type
_entity.pdbx_description
1 polymer ?
#
loop_
_entity_poly.entity_id
_entity_poly.type
_entity_poly.pdbx_seq_one_letter_code
_entity_poly.pdbx_strand_id
1 'polypeptide(L)'
;MLAIADMMKKKITMPAHLMYDGRDPRLFEHFSGVAQRLGVYTADDYADILEFLIGRWGLEKLEGLNGDGRRAQDFVCGLAPRIRKLQERADARARKMEKHKVKFSWIFNKELLL
;
A
#
# COMPACT_ATOMS: atom_id res chain seq x y z
N MET A 1 -3.71 -20.91 -1.77
CA MET A 1 -2.39 -20.22 -1.73
C MET A 1 -2.08 -19.42 -3.01
N LEU A 2 -2.10 -20.03 -4.19
CA LEU A 2 -1.69 -19.37 -5.45
C LEU A 2 -2.43 -18.05 -5.76
N ALA A 3 -3.76 -18.01 -5.61
CA ALA A 3 -4.55 -16.81 -5.88
C ALA A 3 -4.17 -15.63 -4.96
N ILE A 4 -3.91 -15.88 -3.68
CA ILE A 4 -3.49 -14.85 -2.73
C ILE A 4 -2.11 -14.30 -3.14
N ALA A 5 -1.17 -15.19 -3.48
CA ALA A 5 0.14 -14.79 -3.96
C ALA A 5 0.07 -14.00 -5.27
N ASP A 6 -0.82 -14.37 -6.20
CA ASP A 6 -1.05 -13.64 -7.45
C ASP A 6 -1.55 -12.21 -7.18
N MET A 7 -2.57 -12.06 -6.32
CA MET A 7 -3.06 -10.74 -5.92
C MET A 7 -1.98 -9.91 -5.23
N MET A 8 -1.16 -10.50 -4.37
CA MET A 8 -0.05 -9.80 -3.71
C MET A 8 1.07 -9.40 -4.66
N LYS A 9 1.35 -10.20 -5.71
CA LYS A 9 2.29 -9.83 -6.78
C LYS A 9 1.77 -8.67 -7.63
N LYS A 10 0.47 -8.66 -7.92
CA LYS A 10 -0.21 -7.58 -8.63
C LYS A 10 -0.39 -6.31 -7.80
N LYS A 11 -0.25 -6.44 -6.47
CA LYS A 11 -0.65 -5.45 -5.44
C LYS A 11 -2.17 -5.28 -5.42
N ILE A 12 -2.71 -4.97 -4.24
CA ILE A 12 -4.14 -4.61 -4.14
C ILE A 12 -4.28 -3.16 -4.56
N THR A 13 -4.66 -2.95 -5.82
CA THR A 13 -4.87 -1.63 -6.37
C THR A 13 -6.11 -1.00 -5.75
N MET A 14 -5.98 0.24 -5.28
CA MET A 14 -7.11 0.99 -4.75
C MET A 14 -8.18 1.20 -5.85
N PRO A 15 -9.47 1.05 -5.52
CA PRO A 15 -10.54 1.12 -6.53
C PRO A 15 -10.57 2.47 -7.25
N ALA A 16 -10.26 3.56 -6.55
CA ALA A 16 -10.22 4.92 -7.09
C ALA A 16 -8.83 5.33 -7.65
N HIS A 17 -7.94 4.40 -7.98
CA HIS A 17 -6.58 4.75 -8.44
C HIS A 17 -6.54 5.56 -9.76
N LEU A 18 -7.63 5.56 -10.54
CA LEU A 18 -7.80 6.35 -11.76
C LEU A 18 -8.57 7.67 -11.52
N MET A 19 -8.66 8.11 -10.27
CA MET A 19 -9.36 9.34 -9.91
C MET A 19 -8.77 10.55 -10.65
N TYR A 20 -9.65 11.35 -11.25
CA TYR A 20 -9.32 12.51 -12.06
C TYR A 20 -10.41 13.58 -11.92
N ASP A 21 -10.01 14.83 -11.75
CA ASP A 21 -10.92 15.99 -11.57
C ASP A 21 -11.03 16.88 -12.82
N GLY A 22 -10.47 16.44 -13.95
CA GLY A 22 -10.40 17.26 -15.18
C GLY A 22 -9.17 18.18 -15.25
N ARG A 23 -8.29 18.19 -14.23
CA ARG A 23 -7.13 19.08 -14.17
C ARG A 23 -5.85 18.37 -13.78
N ASP A 24 -5.90 17.55 -12.73
CA ASP A 24 -4.73 16.92 -12.14
C ASP A 24 -4.64 15.43 -12.53
N PRO A 25 -3.73 15.06 -13.44
CA PRO A 25 -3.58 13.67 -13.88
C PRO A 25 -3.02 12.74 -12.78
N ARG A 26 -2.52 13.30 -11.67
CA ARG A 26 -1.96 12.54 -10.53
C ARG A 26 -2.81 12.68 -9.27
N LEU A 27 -4.09 13.02 -9.42
CA LEU A 27 -4.99 13.33 -8.31
C LEU A 27 -5.04 12.21 -7.25
N PHE A 28 -5.05 10.94 -7.66
CA PHE A 28 -4.97 9.82 -6.72
C PHE A 28 -3.66 9.80 -5.91
N GLU A 29 -2.52 10.02 -6.56
CA GLU A 29 -1.22 10.07 -5.89
C GLU A 29 -1.20 11.20 -4.86
N HIS A 30 -1.61 12.41 -5.26
CA HIS A 30 -1.67 13.55 -4.35
C HIS A 30 -2.64 13.33 -3.18
N PHE A 31 -3.84 12.81 -3.46
CA PHE A 31 -4.80 12.45 -2.41
C PHE A 31 -4.22 11.41 -1.43
N SER A 32 -3.60 10.35 -1.97
CA SER A 32 -2.99 9.30 -1.16
C SER A 32 -1.82 9.83 -0.32
N GLY A 33 -1.05 10.80 -0.83
CA GLY A 33 0.00 11.48 -0.07
C GLY A 33 -0.55 12.25 1.14
N VAL A 34 -1.65 12.99 0.95
CA VAL A 34 -2.33 13.66 2.08
C VAL A 34 -2.83 12.64 3.11
N ALA A 35 -3.46 11.54 2.67
CA ALA A 35 -3.98 10.49 3.56
C ALA A 35 -2.84 9.81 4.35
N GLN A 36 -1.73 9.49 3.70
CA GLN A 36 -0.52 8.94 4.31
C GLN A 36 0.03 9.90 5.37
N ARG A 37 0.19 11.18 5.03
CA ARG A 37 0.74 12.20 5.95
C ARG A 37 -0.14 12.45 7.17
N LEU A 38 -1.46 12.41 6.98
CA LEU A 38 -2.43 12.56 8.07
C LEU A 38 -2.61 11.27 8.90
N GLY A 39 -2.04 10.15 8.46
CA GLY A 39 -2.19 8.85 9.14
C GLY A 39 -3.60 8.26 9.03
N VAL A 40 -4.38 8.65 8.01
CA VAL A 40 -5.73 8.12 7.78
C VAL A 40 -5.67 6.73 7.16
N TYR A 41 -4.77 6.55 6.20
CA TYR A 41 -4.44 5.25 5.61
C TYR A 41 -3.02 5.30 5.09
N THR A 42 -2.18 4.39 5.59
CA THR A 42 -0.74 4.36 5.36
C THR A 42 -0.30 3.02 4.77
N ALA A 43 0.94 2.95 4.29
CA ALA A 43 1.52 1.67 3.89
C ALA A 43 1.69 0.69 5.08
N ASP A 44 1.73 1.17 6.32
CA ASP A 44 1.72 0.30 7.50
C ASP A 44 0.34 -0.35 7.68
N ASP A 45 -0.75 0.38 7.49
CA ASP A 45 -2.11 -0.18 7.48
C ASP A 45 -2.25 -1.28 6.42
N TYR A 46 -1.65 -1.11 5.24
CA TYR A 46 -1.61 -2.14 4.21
C TYR A 46 -0.88 -3.41 4.69
N ALA A 47 0.26 -3.26 5.36
CA ALA A 47 1.02 -4.38 5.91
C ALA A 47 0.26 -5.07 7.05
N ASP A 48 -0.41 -4.30 7.91
CA ASP A 48 -1.21 -4.79 9.03
C ASP A 48 -2.43 -5.59 8.54
N ILE A 49 -3.14 -5.10 7.52
CA ILE A 49 -4.25 -5.84 6.90
C ILE A 49 -3.75 -7.17 6.33
N LEU A 50 -2.60 -7.17 5.66
CA LEU A 50 -2.01 -8.40 5.11
C LEU A 50 -1.65 -9.40 6.22
N GLU A 51 -0.95 -8.95 7.26
CA GLU A 51 -0.57 -9.78 8.41
C GLU A 51 -1.79 -10.34 9.15
N PHE A 52 -2.82 -9.50 9.35
CA PHE A 52 -4.10 -9.93 9.90
C PHE A 52 -4.75 -11.03 9.06
N LEU A 53 -4.81 -10.87 7.73
CA LEU A 53 -5.41 -11.87 6.85
C LEU A 53 -4.62 -13.18 6.82
N ILE A 54 -3.28 -13.11 6.85
CA ILE A 54 -2.40 -14.28 6.98
C ILE A 54 -2.75 -15.07 8.23
N GLY A 55 -2.83 -14.40 9.39
CA GLY A 55 -3.18 -15.02 10.66
C GLY A 55 -4.62 -15.54 10.69
N ARG A 56 -5.58 -14.73 10.21
CA ARG A 56 -7.02 -15.04 10.23
C ARG A 56 -7.38 -16.27 9.41
N TRP A 57 -6.68 -16.48 8.30
CA TRP A 57 -6.84 -17.66 7.45
C TRP A 57 -5.87 -18.79 7.77
N GLY A 58 -4.98 -18.61 8.75
CA GLY A 58 -4.00 -19.61 9.16
C GLY A 58 -3.03 -20.00 8.04
N LEU A 59 -2.67 -19.06 7.16
CA LEU A 59 -1.93 -19.36 5.93
C LEU A 59 -0.55 -19.97 6.20
N GLU A 60 0.11 -19.58 7.29
CA GLU A 60 1.41 -20.12 7.71
C GLU A 60 1.34 -21.59 8.10
N LYS A 61 0.18 -22.05 8.58
CA LYS A 61 -0.02 -23.42 9.08
C LYS A 61 -0.62 -24.36 8.03
N LEU A 62 -0.79 -23.89 6.79
CA LEU A 62 -1.29 -24.73 5.71
C LEU A 62 -0.26 -25.78 5.33
N GLU A 63 -0.66 -27.05 5.43
CA GLU A 63 0.13 -28.22 5.04
C GLU A 63 -0.42 -28.86 3.75
N GLY A 64 0.28 -29.86 3.22
CA GLY A 64 -0.16 -30.59 2.01
C GLY A 64 -0.06 -29.79 0.70
N LEU A 65 0.62 -28.64 0.72
CA LEU A 65 0.83 -27.84 -0.48
C LEU A 65 1.88 -28.49 -1.41
N ASN A 66 1.60 -28.44 -2.71
CA ASN A 66 2.60 -28.77 -3.73
C ASN A 66 3.75 -27.72 -3.75
N GLY A 67 4.79 -27.96 -4.55
CA GLY A 67 5.98 -27.09 -4.57
C GLY A 67 5.66 -25.62 -4.89
N ASP A 68 4.72 -25.36 -5.79
CA ASP A 68 4.30 -24.00 -6.15
C ASP A 68 3.50 -23.33 -5.03
N GLY A 69 2.64 -24.11 -4.36
CA GLY A 69 1.90 -23.70 -3.19
C GLY A 69 2.81 -23.29 -2.04
N ARG A 70 3.87 -24.05 -1.76
CA ARG A 70 4.86 -23.68 -0.73
C ARG A 70 5.60 -22.40 -1.06
N ARG A 71 6.08 -22.22 -2.30
CA ARG A 71 6.72 -20.95 -2.70
C ARG A 71 5.77 -19.75 -2.60
N ALA A 72 4.49 -19.95 -2.90
CA ALA A 72 3.47 -18.93 -2.72
C ALA A 72 3.19 -18.62 -1.24
N GLN A 73 3.20 -19.63 -0.37
CA GLN A 73 3.05 -19.48 1.08
C GLN A 73 4.22 -18.67 1.66
N ASP A 74 5.47 -19.06 1.36
CA ASP A 74 6.67 -18.36 1.81
C ASP A 74 6.67 -16.89 1.37
N PHE A 75 6.29 -16.65 0.11
CA PHE A 75 6.19 -15.31 -0.43
C PHE A 75 5.16 -14.45 0.32
N VAL A 76 3.94 -14.96 0.53
CA VAL A 76 2.87 -14.20 1.18
C VAL A 76 3.19 -13.96 2.66
N CYS A 77 3.61 -15.00 3.39
CA CYS A 77 3.87 -14.89 4.83
C CYS A 77 5.10 -14.02 5.13
N GLY A 78 6.08 -13.95 4.23
CA GLY A 78 7.24 -13.06 4.35
C GLY A 78 6.99 -11.62 3.87
N LEU A 79 5.81 -11.29 3.34
CA LEU A 79 5.59 -10.03 2.62
C LEU A 79 5.35 -8.83 3.54
N ALA A 80 4.58 -8.97 4.63
CA ALA A 80 4.28 -7.85 5.52
C ALA A 80 5.55 -7.21 6.13
N PRO A 81 6.52 -7.97 6.69
CA PRO A 81 7.79 -7.39 7.17
C PRO A 81 8.60 -6.71 6.07
N ARG A 82 8.50 -7.18 4.82
CA ARG A 82 9.20 -6.59 3.67
C ARG A 82 8.58 -5.24 3.28
N ILE A 83 7.26 -5.13 3.33
CA ILE A 83 6.54 -3.87 3.05
C ILE A 83 6.92 -2.81 4.08
N ARG A 84 6.88 -3.14 5.38
CA ARG A 84 7.26 -2.21 6.46
C ARG A 84 8.68 -1.67 6.28
N LYS A 85 9.67 -2.53 6.03
CA LYS A 85 11.06 -2.10 5.75
C LYS A 85 11.20 -1.20 4.52
N LEU A 86 10.36 -1.40 3.49
CA LEU A 86 10.37 -0.55 2.30
C LEU A 86 9.76 0.82 2.62
N GLN A 87 8.68 0.84 3.40
CA GLN A 87 8.02 2.05 3.84
C GLN A 87 8.93 2.92 4.73
N GLU A 88 9.58 2.33 5.72
CA GLU A 88 10.56 3.03 6.57
C GLU A 88 11.65 3.75 5.75
N ARG A 89 12.13 3.09 4.67
CA ARG A 89 13.11 3.68 3.75
C ARG A 89 12.51 4.80 2.92
N ALA A 90 11.26 4.67 2.49
CA ALA A 90 10.55 5.71 1.74
C ALA A 90 10.32 6.95 2.62
N ASP A 91 9.87 6.77 3.86
CA ASP A 91 9.67 7.86 4.83
C ASP A 91 10.98 8.54 5.21
N ALA A 92 12.06 7.78 5.42
CA ALA A 92 13.39 8.34 5.68
C ALA A 92 13.91 9.20 4.52
N ARG A 93 13.53 8.89 3.27
CA ARG A 93 13.84 9.71 2.09
C ARG A 93 12.92 10.93 2.03
N ALA A 94 11.62 10.76 2.22
CA ALA A 94 10.64 11.85 2.18
C ALA A 94 10.96 12.94 3.22
N ARG A 95 11.39 12.56 4.43
CA ARG A 95 11.83 13.51 5.48
C ARG A 95 13.02 14.39 5.07
N LYS A 96 13.82 13.96 4.09
CA LYS A 96 14.98 14.70 3.57
C LYS A 96 14.63 15.57 2.36
N MET A 97 13.46 15.39 1.76
CA MET A 97 13.00 16.16 0.61
C MET A 97 12.24 17.41 1.08
N GLU A 98 12.25 18.46 0.26
CA GLU A 98 11.42 19.62 0.53
C GLU A 98 9.94 19.25 0.51
N LYS A 99 9.17 19.84 1.44
CA LYS A 99 7.73 19.60 1.53
C LYS A 99 7.04 20.23 0.33
N HIS A 100 6.47 19.39 -0.53
CA HIS A 100 5.75 19.83 -1.70
C HIS A 100 4.31 20.21 -1.34
N LYS A 101 3.82 21.33 -1.89
CA LYS A 101 2.42 21.75 -1.77
C LYS A 101 1.69 21.50 -3.08
N VAL A 102 0.48 20.98 -3.01
CA VAL A 102 -0.38 20.72 -4.17
C VAL A 102 -1.74 21.38 -3.97
N LYS A 103 -2.29 21.93 -5.05
CA LYS A 103 -3.64 22.52 -5.08
C LYS A 103 -4.67 21.44 -5.36
N PHE A 104 -5.76 21.44 -4.59
CA PHE A 104 -6.87 20.51 -4.80
C PHE A 104 -8.12 21.28 -5.25
N SER A 105 -8.72 20.87 -6.36
CA SER A 105 -9.95 21.49 -6.89
C SER A 105 -11.13 21.37 -5.93
N TRP A 106 -11.20 20.26 -5.17
CA TRP A 106 -12.25 19.97 -4.19
C TRP A 106 -12.36 21.00 -3.06
N ILE A 107 -11.29 21.74 -2.80
CA ILE A 107 -11.21 22.78 -1.78
C ILE A 107 -10.89 24.15 -2.39
N PHE A 108 -11.48 24.43 -3.55
CA PHE A 108 -11.36 25.72 -4.24
C PHE A 108 -9.90 26.09 -4.60
N ASN A 109 -9.10 25.10 -5.02
CA ASN A 109 -7.68 25.23 -5.37
C ASN A 109 -6.78 25.74 -4.23
N LYS A 110 -7.20 25.55 -2.97
CA LYS A 110 -6.31 25.73 -1.81
C LYS A 110 -5.18 24.70 -1.84
N GLU A 111 -4.03 25.11 -1.30
CA GLU A 111 -2.83 24.28 -1.22
C GLU A 111 -2.81 23.44 0.05
N LEU A 112 -2.50 22.16 -0.10
CA LEU A 112 -2.17 21.26 1.00
C LEU A 112 -0.75 20.75 0.83
N LEU A 113 -0.09 20.51 1.97
CA LEU A 113 1.17 19.78 1.99
C LEU A 113 0.91 18.31 1.62
N LEU A 114 1.77 17.74 0.80
CA LEU A 114 1.86 16.29 0.64
C LEU A 114 2.78 15.70 1.72
#